data_AF-A0A916TNQ1-F1
#
_entry.id   AF-A0A916TNQ1-F1
#
_cell.length_a   1.000
_cell.length_b   1.000
_cell.length_c   1.000
_cell.angle_alpha   90.00
_cell.angle_beta   90.00
_cell.angle_gamma   90.00
#
_symmetry.space_group_name_H-M   'P 1'
#
loop_
_entity.id
_entity.type
_entity.pdbx_description
1 polymer ?
#
loop_
_entity_poly.entity_id
_entity_poly.type
_entity_poly.pdbx_seq_one_letter_code
_entity_poly.pdbx_strand_id
1 'polypeptide(L)'
;MSARSTRSTVKFFHPFSLNGQSEVLPAGDYEIIVEEELLESMSFLAYRKTATYLIVTGHGRTEMREISGDDLEAVLSRDRSSQNP
;
A
#
# COMPACT_ATOMS: atom_id res chain seq x y z
N MET A 1 14.16 -6.66 -18.53
CA MET A 1 13.30 -6.61 -17.32
C MET A 1 13.08 -5.14 -17.01
N SER A 2 11.91 -4.62 -17.38
CA SER A 2 11.53 -3.23 -17.12
C SER A 2 10.53 -3.25 -15.97
N ALA A 3 11.03 -3.17 -14.74
CA ALA A 3 10.21 -2.98 -13.55
C ALA A 3 10.18 -1.49 -13.19
N ARG A 4 9.01 -0.98 -12.84
CA ARG A 4 8.78 0.38 -12.40
C ARG A 4 8.17 0.31 -11.00
N SER A 5 8.78 1.02 -10.05
CA SER A 5 8.21 1.16 -8.70
C SER A 5 7.62 2.58 -8.58
N THR A 6 6.35 2.65 -8.21
CA THR A 6 5.61 3.90 -8.01
C THR A 6 5.38 4.11 -6.52
N ARG A 7 5.82 5.26 -5.99
CA ARG A 7 5.72 5.61 -4.56
C ARG A 7 4.61 6.63 -4.36
N SER A 8 3.78 6.46 -3.34
CA SER A 8 2.66 7.35 -3.04
C SER A 8 2.44 7.44 -1.54
N THR A 9 2.05 8.59 -1.04
CA THR A 9 1.78 8.79 0.40
C THR A 9 0.28 8.80 0.64
N VAL A 10 -0.15 8.02 1.63
CA VAL A 10 -1.54 7.88 2.05
C VAL A 10 -1.62 8.23 3.52
N LYS A 11 -2.58 9.09 3.87
CA LYS A 11 -2.82 9.49 5.24
C LYS A 11 -3.97 8.67 5.83
N PHE A 12 -3.71 8.01 6.95
CA PHE A 12 -4.70 7.34 7.77
C PHE A 12 -5.05 8.24 8.96
N PHE A 13 -6.33 8.52 9.16
CA PHE A 13 -6.80 9.36 10.26
C PHE A 13 -7.02 8.57 11.56
N HIS A 14 -7.20 7.26 11.45
CA HIS A 14 -7.45 6.36 12.57
C HIS A 14 -6.43 5.21 12.58
N PRO A 15 -6.14 4.63 13.76
CA PRO A 15 -5.36 3.42 13.85
C PRO A 15 -6.01 2.30 13.04
N PHE A 16 -5.19 1.49 12.37
CA PHE A 16 -5.66 0.44 11.49
C PHE A 16 -4.81 -0.82 11.63
N SER A 17 -5.35 -1.95 11.18
CA SER A 17 -4.62 -3.23 11.11
C SER A 17 -4.71 -3.77 9.70
N LEU A 18 -3.60 -4.36 9.25
CA LEU A 18 -3.54 -5.06 7.99
C LEU A 18 -4.05 -6.50 8.16
N ASN A 19 -4.76 -7.03 7.15
CA ASN A 19 -5.25 -8.39 7.25
C ASN A 19 -4.09 -9.39 7.29
N GLY A 20 -4.14 -10.34 8.23
CA GLY A 20 -3.04 -11.26 8.50
C GLY A 20 -1.95 -10.72 9.44
N GLN A 21 -2.08 -9.48 9.93
CA GLN A 21 -1.18 -8.93 10.95
C GLN A 21 -1.95 -8.58 12.23
N SER A 22 -1.47 -9.08 13.36
CA SER A 22 -2.05 -8.77 14.68
C SER A 22 -1.67 -7.38 15.19
N GLU A 23 -0.80 -6.67 14.49
CA GLU A 23 -0.34 -5.34 14.89
C GLU A 23 -1.32 -4.26 14.45
N VAL A 24 -1.61 -3.32 15.36
CA VAL A 24 -2.34 -2.09 15.06
C VAL A 24 -1.32 -1.01 14.76
N LEU A 25 -1.37 -0.50 13.54
CA LEU A 25 -0.59 0.63 13.09
C LEU A 25 -1.29 1.94 13.52
N PRO A 26 -0.54 2.92 14.08
CA PRO A 26 -1.13 4.19 14.48
C PRO A 26 -1.66 4.99 13.28
N ALA A 27 -2.52 5.98 13.55
CA ALA A 27 -2.89 6.98 12.55
C ALA A 27 -1.65 7.79 12.12
N GLY A 28 -1.55 8.13 10.85
CA GLY A 28 -0.41 8.89 10.34
C GLY A 28 -0.27 8.83 8.81
N ASP A 29 0.82 9.40 8.34
CA ASP A 29 1.21 9.36 6.93
C ASP A 29 2.03 8.10 6.67
N TYR A 30 1.53 7.25 5.79
CA TYR A 30 2.17 6.01 5.39
C TYR A 30 2.51 6.07 3.92
N GLU A 31 3.59 5.40 3.55
CA GLU A 31 4.02 5.37 2.18
C GLU A 31 3.74 4.01 1.56
N ILE A 32 3.19 4.03 0.35
CA ILE A 32 2.84 2.89 -0.45
C ILE A 32 3.81 2.82 -1.63
N ILE A 33 4.44 1.66 -1.80
CA ILE A 33 5.24 1.34 -2.98
C ILE A 33 4.45 0.31 -3.78
N VAL A 34 4.10 0.65 -5.02
CA VAL A 34 3.51 -0.28 -5.98
C VAL A 34 4.58 -0.67 -6.97
N GLU A 35 4.81 -1.97 -7.10
CA GLU A 35 5.71 -2.49 -8.12
C GLU A 35 4.91 -2.90 -9.35
N GLU A 36 5.32 -2.39 -10.49
CA GLU A 36 4.68 -2.57 -11.78
C GLU A 36 5.69 -3.19 -12.75
N GLU A 37 5.27 -4.26 -13.42
CA GLU A 37 6.04 -4.86 -14.49
C GLU A 37 5.52 -4.35 -15.83
N LEU A 38 6.42 -3.87 -16.68
CA LEU A 38 6.08 -3.58 -18.07
C LEU A 38 5.88 -4.91 -18.81
N LEU A 39 4.65 -5.13 -19.22
CA LEU A 39 4.29 -6.15 -20.19
C LEU A 39 4.40 -5.51 -21.57
N GLU A 40 5.56 -5.72 -22.21
CA GLU A 40 5.81 -5.35 -23.59
C GLU A 40 5.49 -6.53 -24.52
N SER A 41 4.55 -6.32 -25.43
CA SER A 41 4.28 -7.21 -26.55
C SER A 41 4.34 -6.41 -27.84
N MET A 42 4.50 -7.07 -28.99
CA MET A 42 4.59 -6.39 -30.29
C MET A 42 3.36 -5.54 -30.62
N SER A 43 2.25 -5.72 -29.90
CA SER A 43 0.97 -5.02 -30.14
C SER A 43 0.54 -4.07 -29.02
N PHE A 44 1.18 -4.10 -27.83
CA PHE A 44 0.82 -3.19 -26.73
C PHE A 44 1.93 -3.06 -25.68
N LEU A 45 1.90 -1.92 -24.99
CA LEU A 45 2.63 -1.64 -23.76
C LEU A 45 1.61 -1.54 -22.63
N ALA A 46 1.66 -2.44 -21.66
CA ALA A 46 0.81 -2.42 -20.48
C ALA A 46 1.65 -2.53 -19.20
N TYR A 47 1.19 -1.92 -18.11
CA TYR A 47 1.79 -2.08 -16.79
C TYR A 47 0.90 -2.99 -15.96
N ARG A 48 1.47 -4.08 -15.41
CA ARG A 48 0.78 -4.94 -14.46
C ARG A 48 1.35 -4.70 -13.07
N LYS A 49 0.49 -4.36 -12.12
CA LYS A 49 0.87 -4.32 -10.69
C LYS A 49 1.21 -5.75 -10.26
N THR A 50 2.44 -5.95 -9.80
CA THR A 50 2.96 -7.23 -9.34
C THR A 50 2.93 -7.32 -7.83
N ALA A 51 3.20 -6.22 -7.13
CA ALA A 51 3.17 -6.17 -5.67
C ALA A 51 2.81 -4.77 -5.17
N THR A 52 2.33 -4.71 -3.92
CA THR A 52 2.10 -3.44 -3.21
C THR A 52 2.63 -3.59 -1.80
N TYR A 53 3.32 -2.56 -1.34
CA TYR A 53 4.03 -2.56 -0.07
C TYR A 53 3.69 -1.31 0.72
N LEU A 54 3.40 -1.50 2.01
CA LEU A 54 3.26 -0.45 3.00
C LEU A 54 4.60 -0.26 3.72
N ILE A 55 5.11 0.95 3.74
CA ILE A 55 6.26 1.33 4.54
C ILE A 55 5.78 1.76 5.92
N VAL A 56 6.15 0.97 6.93
CA VAL A 56 5.84 1.19 8.33
C VAL A 56 7.12 1.63 9.02
N THR A 57 7.12 2.81 9.63
CA THR A 57 8.24 3.29 10.44
C THR A 57 7.85 3.27 11.91
N GLY A 58 8.58 2.51 12.73
CA GLY A 58 8.33 2.35 14.17
C GLY A 58 9.62 2.04 14.92
N HIS A 59 9.75 2.56 16.15
CA HIS A 59 10.90 2.29 17.05
C HIS A 59 12.30 2.47 16.40
N GLY A 60 12.44 3.44 15.50
CA GLY A 60 13.70 3.72 14.79
C GLY A 60 14.03 2.72 13.67
N ARG A 61 13.10 1.84 13.31
CA ARG A 61 13.21 0.91 12.17
C ARG A 61 12.13 1.21 11.14
N THR A 62 12.50 1.08 9.87
CA THR A 62 11.56 1.12 8.76
C THR A 62 11.40 -0.29 8.22
N GLU A 63 10.16 -0.73 8.09
CA GLU A 63 9.78 -2.05 7.62
C GLU A 63 8.91 -1.91 6.37
N MET A 64 9.16 -2.76 5.39
CA MET A 64 8.35 -2.86 4.17
C MET A 64 7.46 -4.09 4.31
N ARG A 65 6.15 -3.86 4.36
CA ARG A 65 5.16 -4.93 4.55
C ARG A 65 4.35 -5.10 3.28
N GLU A 66 4.31 -6.30 2.74
CA GLU A 66 3.46 -6.60 1.58
C GLU A 66 1.99 -6.49 1.98
N ILE A 67 1.21 -5.84 1.12
CA ILE A 67 -0.22 -5.65 1.30
C ILE A 67 -0.91 -5.87 -0.06
N SER A 68 -1.97 -6.67 -0.08
CA SER A 68 -2.79 -6.85 -1.27
C SER A 68 -3.55 -5.56 -1.60
N GLY A 69 -3.79 -5.28 -2.88
CA GLY A 69 -4.57 -4.12 -3.29
C GLY A 69 -5.96 -4.06 -2.66
N ASP A 70 -6.65 -5.20 -2.56
CA ASP A 70 -7.95 -5.34 -1.89
C ASP A 70 -7.89 -4.97 -0.41
N ASP A 71 -6.85 -5.41 0.30
CA ASP A 71 -6.66 -5.09 1.72
C ASP A 71 -6.40 -3.59 1.90
N LEU A 72 -5.51 -3.00 1.08
CA LEU A 72 -5.26 -1.57 1.11
C LEU A 72 -6.53 -0.75 0.91
N GLU A 73 -7.37 -1.12 -0.07
CA GLU A 73 -8.64 -0.46 -0.32
C GLU A 73 -9.63 -0.64 0.84
N ALA A 74 -9.71 -1.84 1.42
CA ALA A 74 -10.58 -2.13 2.56
C ALA A 74 -10.21 -1.27 3.78
N VAL A 75 -8.92 -1.16 4.08
CA VAL A 75 -8.43 -0.34 5.20
C VAL A 75 -8.71 1.15 4.95
N LEU A 76 -8.46 1.64 3.74
CA LEU A 76 -8.74 3.03 3.35
C LEU A 76 -10.23 3.37 3.37
N SER A 77 -11.09 2.41 3.01
CA SER A 77 -12.53 2.58 3.07
C SER A 77 -13.03 2.68 4.51
N ARG A 78 -12.50 1.84 5.41
CA ARG A 78 -12.80 1.89 6.85
C ARG A 78 -12.36 3.19 7.50
N ASP A 79 -11.17 3.68 7.16
CA ASP A 79 -10.65 4.95 7.69
C ASP A 79 -11.54 6.13 7.27
N ARG A 80 -11.91 6.20 5.99
CA ARG A 80 -12.85 7.21 5.46
C ARG A 80 -14.23 7.13 6.09
N SER A 81 -14.75 5.91 6.30
CA SER A 81 -16.05 5.70 6.94
C SER A 81 -16.04 6.14 8.40
N SER A 82 -14.92 5.95 9.10
CA SER A 82 -14.74 6.41 10.49
C SER A 82 -14.60 7.94 10.59
N GLN A 83 -14.23 8.59 9.49
CA GLN A 83 -14.11 10.04 9.39
C GLN A 83 -15.46 10.76 9.20
N ASN A 84 -16.49 10.05 8.75
CA ASN A 84 -17.80 10.62 8.48
C ASN A 84 -18.84 10.10 9.48
N PRO A 85 -19.14 10.84 10.57
CA PRO A 85 -20.16 10.45 11.55
C PRO A 85 -21.58 10.44 10.97
#